data_AF-A0A1G7FG20-F1
#
_entry.id   AF-A0A1G7FG20-F1
#
_cell.length_a   1.000
_cell.length_b   1.000
_cell.length_c   1.000
_cell.angle_alpha   90.00
_cell.angle_beta   90.00
_cell.angle_gamma   90.00
#
_symmetry.space_group_name_H-M   'P 1'
#
loop_
_entity.id
_entity.type
_entity.pdbx_description
1 polymer ?
#
loop_
_entity_poly.entity_id
_entity_poly.type
_entity_poly.pdbx_seq_one_letter_code
_entity_poly.pdbx_strand_id
1 'polypeptide(L)'
;MIRSYLSAAMAAVCVALTGCSAAHRVDAPSIHLMEAAGYPVLTSAADASQKLTVQTTIALGASSTADCSIVSKVFSLQPPADAGTSQWMMTSPSVQGWQVADTASQLRTEWSAFVAQLAELRRAGCFGAGRSTAVLQQMIADAIPVPSDEALVLRYGFSGEGVADLQPGMVLQVERSVLGERKGRRELQSLQADYEVIAAGDGVRLKQVRAETLHMQERPDEIFALDRLTQNVSHLRLLLQNLTPGTSAQRPPILLMGKEDAALQRVSANVEAQGCEAAKNVAGVQCLTFHEAVSLLVAVKVNRKPVTFALGTTLGVVLEAQGIDPATATLRRLLTNGRVAAVIFPQTRDGASRIVLQGEDEIVGTKLSK
;
A
#
# COMPACT_ATOMS: atom_id res chain seq x y z
N MET A 1 60.96 -31.34 43.31
CA MET A 1 60.35 -32.63 43.67
C MET A 1 58.87 -32.59 43.30
N ILE A 2 58.43 -33.58 42.49
CA ILE A 2 57.09 -34.24 42.50
C ILE A 2 55.89 -33.34 42.09
N ARG A 3 55.37 -33.49 40.84
CA ARG A 3 54.13 -34.24 40.45
C ARG A 3 52.86 -33.71 41.15
N SER A 4 51.67 -33.51 40.57
CA SER A 4 51.02 -34.01 39.36
C SER A 4 49.59 -33.41 39.27
N TYR A 5 49.11 -33.14 38.04
CA TYR A 5 47.75 -33.25 37.46
C TYR A 5 46.44 -33.00 38.24
N LEU A 6 45.54 -32.21 37.64
CA LEU A 6 44.14 -32.52 37.26
C LEU A 6 43.53 -31.24 36.62
N SER A 7 43.49 -31.07 35.29
CA SER A 7 42.46 -31.52 34.34
C SER A 7 41.00 -31.39 34.80
N ALA A 8 40.31 -30.36 34.33
CA ALA A 8 38.86 -30.39 34.06
C ALA A 8 38.56 -29.45 32.89
N ALA A 9 38.37 -30.05 31.71
CA ALA A 9 37.89 -29.38 30.52
C ALA A 9 36.41 -29.02 30.72
N MET A 10 36.10 -27.72 30.66
CA MET A 10 34.71 -27.25 30.67
C MET A 10 34.28 -27.09 29.21
N ALA A 11 33.49 -28.05 28.75
CA ALA A 11 32.86 -28.03 27.44
C ALA A 11 31.89 -26.84 27.35
N ALA A 12 32.21 -25.88 26.50
CA ALA A 12 31.29 -24.82 26.11
C ALA A 12 30.25 -25.42 25.15
N VAL A 13 29.07 -25.74 25.70
CA VAL A 13 27.89 -26.13 24.92
C VAL A 13 27.37 -24.89 24.19
N CYS A 14 27.51 -24.88 22.88
CA CYS A 14 26.82 -23.96 21.97
C CYS A 14 25.30 -24.20 22.07
N VAL A 15 24.59 -23.36 22.80
CA VAL A 15 23.13 -23.24 22.65
C VAL A 15 22.87 -22.20 21.56
N ALA A 16 22.71 -22.70 20.34
CA ALA A 16 22.20 -21.94 19.21
C ALA A 16 20.73 -21.56 19.50
N LEU A 17 20.53 -20.35 20.00
CA LEU A 17 19.20 -19.71 20.04
C LEU A 17 18.85 -19.18 18.65
N THR A 18 18.63 -20.08 17.68
CA THR A 18 17.85 -19.77 16.49
C THR A 18 16.38 -19.83 16.86
N GLY A 19 15.91 -18.82 17.58
CA GLY A 19 14.49 -18.55 17.75
C GLY A 19 13.95 -18.03 16.43
N CYS A 20 13.63 -18.94 15.50
CA CYS A 20 12.73 -18.64 14.40
C CYS A 20 11.36 -18.36 15.02
N SER A 21 11.11 -17.09 15.36
CA SER A 21 9.77 -16.56 15.55
C SER A 21 9.06 -16.59 14.20
N ALA A 22 8.68 -17.79 13.73
CA ALA A 22 7.60 -17.93 12.79
C ALA A 22 6.35 -17.46 13.55
N ALA A 23 6.13 -16.14 13.54
CA ALA A 23 4.94 -15.54 14.08
C ALA A 23 3.75 -16.32 13.51
N HIS A 24 3.02 -17.01 14.38
CA HIS A 24 1.78 -17.69 14.01
C HIS A 24 0.86 -16.64 13.38
N ARG A 25 0.82 -16.60 12.04
CA ARG A 25 -0.09 -15.73 11.30
C ARG A 25 -1.49 -16.27 11.54
N VAL A 26 -2.29 -15.52 12.29
CA VAL A 26 -3.69 -15.85 12.55
C VAL A 26 -4.47 -15.62 11.25
N ASP A 27 -5.13 -16.66 10.74
CA ASP A 27 -5.93 -16.55 9.52
C ASP A 27 -7.11 -15.59 9.75
N ALA A 28 -7.36 -14.70 8.78
CA ALA A 28 -8.54 -13.84 8.70
C ALA A 28 -9.71 -14.57 8.01
N PRO A 29 -10.96 -14.08 8.16
CA PRO A 29 -12.03 -14.50 7.27
C PRO A 29 -11.60 -14.34 5.80
N SER A 30 -12.00 -15.29 4.97
CA SER A 30 -11.73 -15.24 3.54
C SER A 30 -12.38 -14.02 2.89
N ILE A 31 -11.73 -13.48 1.86
CA ILE A 31 -12.27 -12.44 0.99
C ILE A 31 -12.80 -13.14 -0.26
N HIS A 32 -14.04 -12.89 -0.62
CA HIS A 32 -14.69 -13.47 -1.78
C HIS A 32 -14.81 -12.42 -2.89
N LEU A 33 -14.39 -12.79 -4.09
CA LEU A 33 -14.76 -12.06 -5.31
C LEU A 33 -16.17 -12.47 -5.68
N MET A 34 -17.11 -11.56 -5.46
CA MET A 34 -18.50 -11.72 -5.85
C MET A 34 -18.77 -10.89 -7.10
N GLU A 35 -19.52 -11.47 -8.03
CA GLU A 35 -20.03 -10.73 -9.17
C GLU A 35 -21.48 -10.39 -8.95
N ALA A 36 -21.82 -9.13 -9.18
CA ALA A 36 -23.16 -8.67 -9.02
C ALA A 36 -23.46 -7.66 -10.14
N ALA A 37 -24.32 -8.05 -11.08
CA ALA A 37 -24.64 -7.33 -12.31
C ALA A 37 -23.40 -6.95 -13.17
N GLY A 38 -22.36 -7.80 -13.18
CA GLY A 38 -21.13 -7.57 -13.95
C GLY A 38 -20.08 -6.72 -13.24
N TYR A 39 -20.34 -6.26 -12.01
CA TYR A 39 -19.39 -5.49 -11.20
C TYR A 39 -18.69 -6.40 -10.17
N PRO A 40 -17.35 -6.61 -10.28
CA PRO A 40 -16.61 -7.46 -9.36
C PRO A 40 -16.36 -6.73 -8.03
N VAL A 41 -16.84 -7.32 -6.93
CA VAL A 41 -16.70 -6.78 -5.57
C VAL A 41 -15.98 -7.80 -4.69
N LEU A 42 -14.93 -7.36 -4.00
CA LEU A 42 -14.24 -8.11 -2.96
C LEU A 42 -14.93 -7.88 -1.61
N THR A 43 -15.33 -8.94 -0.92
CA THR A 43 -16.04 -8.84 0.37
C THR A 43 -15.64 -9.96 1.32
N SER A 44 -15.52 -9.67 2.62
CA SER A 44 -15.33 -10.68 3.66
C SER A 44 -16.64 -11.31 4.15
N ALA A 45 -17.79 -10.74 3.76
CA ALA A 45 -19.11 -11.30 4.05
C ALA A 45 -19.48 -12.33 2.97
N ALA A 46 -19.80 -13.56 3.39
CA ALA A 46 -20.21 -14.65 2.50
C ALA A 46 -21.63 -14.46 1.91
N ASP A 47 -22.41 -13.51 2.45
CA ASP A 47 -23.81 -13.33 2.08
C ASP A 47 -24.02 -12.17 1.09
N ALA A 48 -24.63 -12.50 -0.06
CA ALA A 48 -25.21 -11.56 -1.00
C ALA A 48 -26.50 -10.95 -0.43
N SER A 49 -26.39 -10.17 0.65
CA SER A 49 -27.54 -9.45 1.19
C SER A 49 -28.18 -8.60 0.08
N GLN A 50 -29.51 -8.69 -0.06
CA GLN A 50 -30.28 -7.81 -0.97
C GLN A 50 -30.32 -6.36 -0.47
N LYS A 51 -29.86 -6.09 0.76
CA LYS A 51 -29.73 -4.73 1.29
C LYS A 51 -28.71 -3.96 0.48
N LEU A 52 -28.94 -2.66 0.28
CA LEU A 52 -28.00 -1.77 -0.40
C LEU A 52 -26.80 -1.37 0.48
N THR A 53 -26.93 -1.49 1.79
CA THR A 53 -25.85 -1.20 2.74
C THR A 53 -25.58 -2.38 3.64
N VAL A 54 -24.34 -2.46 4.13
CA VAL A 54 -23.89 -3.43 5.14
C VAL A 54 -23.30 -2.68 6.32
N GLN A 55 -23.47 -3.25 7.51
CA GLN A 55 -22.82 -2.79 8.72
C GLN A 55 -21.71 -3.77 9.08
N THR A 56 -20.49 -3.25 9.24
CA THR A 56 -19.32 -4.03 9.61
C THR A 56 -18.69 -3.46 10.86
N THR A 57 -18.30 -4.34 11.78
CA THR A 57 -17.58 -3.94 13.00
C THR A 57 -16.07 -3.91 12.74
N ILE A 58 -15.42 -2.80 13.11
CA ILE A 58 -13.99 -2.57 12.83
C ILE A 58 -13.25 -2.18 14.11
N ALA A 59 -12.13 -2.85 14.37
CA ALA A 59 -11.31 -2.60 15.56
C ALA A 59 -10.42 -1.34 15.42
N LEU A 60 -11.00 -0.13 15.43
CA LEU A 60 -10.25 1.14 15.26
C LEU A 60 -9.62 1.69 16.56
N GLY A 61 -9.85 1.03 17.70
CA GLY A 61 -9.34 1.45 19.02
C GLY A 61 -10.46 2.02 19.89
N ALA A 62 -10.17 2.22 21.19
CA ALA A 62 -11.15 2.80 22.10
C ALA A 62 -11.38 4.28 21.76
N SER A 63 -12.65 4.71 21.72
CA SER A 63 -13.00 6.12 21.61
C SER A 63 -12.85 6.80 22.97
N SER A 64 -12.32 8.03 22.96
CA SER A 64 -12.22 8.87 24.16
C SER A 64 -13.47 9.74 24.37
N THR A 65 -14.31 9.95 23.36
CA THR A 65 -15.48 10.85 23.42
C THR A 65 -16.69 10.31 22.62
N ALA A 66 -17.89 10.81 22.94
CA ALA A 66 -19.15 10.43 22.29
C ALA A 66 -19.35 11.10 20.91
N ASP A 67 -18.64 12.20 20.63
CA ASP A 67 -18.81 13.01 19.41
C ASP A 67 -17.99 12.51 18.21
N CYS A 68 -17.37 11.34 18.33
CA CYS A 68 -16.54 10.78 17.29
C CYS A 68 -17.35 9.98 16.27
N SER A 69 -18.08 10.68 15.40
CA SER A 69 -18.85 10.03 14.33
C SER A 69 -18.63 10.71 12.98
N ILE A 70 -18.76 9.92 11.91
CA ILE A 70 -18.84 10.38 10.53
C ILE A 70 -20.19 9.95 10.01
N VAL A 71 -20.99 10.90 9.53
CA VAL A 71 -22.29 10.62 8.91
C VAL A 71 -22.26 11.22 7.51
N SER A 72 -22.15 10.35 6.51
CA SER A 72 -22.20 10.75 5.10
C SER A 72 -23.20 9.87 4.35
N LYS A 73 -23.48 10.21 3.08
CA LYS A 73 -24.51 9.54 2.28
C LYS A 73 -24.16 8.08 2.01
N VAL A 74 -22.87 7.83 1.71
CA VAL A 74 -22.37 6.50 1.32
C VAL A 74 -21.69 5.77 2.47
N PHE A 75 -20.92 6.50 3.26
CA PHE A 75 -20.11 5.95 4.35
C PHE A 75 -20.50 6.59 5.68
N SER A 76 -20.65 5.77 6.71
CA SER A 76 -20.81 6.29 8.07
C SER A 76 -19.95 5.50 9.03
N LEU A 77 -19.32 6.19 9.98
CA LEU A 77 -18.52 5.57 11.02
C LEU A 77 -19.05 6.04 12.38
N GLN A 78 -19.45 5.09 13.22
CA GLN A 78 -19.98 5.37 14.55
C GLN A 78 -19.10 4.74 15.62
N PRO A 79 -18.92 5.44 16.76
CA PRO A 79 -18.16 4.90 17.86
C PRO A 79 -18.91 3.70 18.48
N PRO A 80 -18.21 2.86 19.23
CA PRO A 80 -18.85 1.76 19.94
C PRO A 80 -19.97 2.24 20.87
N ALA A 81 -21.08 1.49 20.92
CA ALA A 81 -22.21 1.79 21.81
C ALA A 81 -21.82 1.66 23.30
N ASP A 82 -20.91 0.72 23.61
CA ASP A 82 -20.44 0.47 24.97
C ASP A 82 -19.05 1.10 25.19
N ALA A 83 -18.96 1.96 26.21
CA ALA A 83 -17.72 2.59 26.63
C ALA A 83 -16.64 1.52 26.94
N GLY A 84 -15.45 1.70 26.38
CA GLY A 84 -14.30 0.79 26.57
C GLY A 84 -14.16 -0.33 25.54
N THR A 85 -15.12 -0.50 24.62
CA THR A 85 -14.93 -1.40 23.48
C THR A 85 -14.17 -0.69 22.36
N SER A 86 -13.35 -1.43 21.60
CA SER A 86 -12.55 -0.88 20.50
C SER A 86 -13.21 -1.03 19.13
N GLN A 87 -14.50 -1.36 19.11
CA GLN A 87 -15.24 -1.91 17.98
C GLN A 87 -16.18 -0.85 17.41
N TRP A 88 -15.78 -0.25 16.30
CA TRP A 88 -16.52 0.79 15.60
C TRP A 88 -17.51 0.19 14.63
N MET A 89 -18.66 0.84 14.46
CA MET A 89 -19.65 0.42 13.48
C MET A 89 -19.45 1.23 12.19
N MET A 90 -19.08 0.54 11.12
CA MET A 90 -18.97 1.10 9.78
C MET A 90 -20.20 0.71 8.96
N THR A 91 -20.86 1.69 8.36
CA THR A 91 -21.85 1.44 7.30
C THR A 91 -21.21 1.77 5.96
N SER A 92 -21.29 0.83 5.02
CA SER A 92 -20.82 1.00 3.65
C SER A 92 -21.82 0.41 2.67
N PRO A 93 -21.67 0.65 1.36
CA PRO A 93 -22.41 -0.07 0.36
C PRO A 93 -22.15 -1.59 0.48
N SER A 94 -23.20 -2.37 0.27
CA SER A 94 -23.07 -3.82 0.08
C SER A 94 -22.64 -4.14 -1.35
N VAL A 95 -22.44 -5.42 -1.66
CA VAL A 95 -22.25 -5.90 -3.04
C VAL A 95 -23.37 -5.42 -3.98
N GLN A 96 -24.63 -5.37 -3.52
CA GLN A 96 -25.74 -4.83 -4.31
C GLN A 96 -25.78 -3.30 -4.30
N GLY A 97 -25.39 -2.68 -3.18
CA GLY A 97 -25.29 -1.22 -3.05
C GLY A 97 -24.37 -0.58 -4.08
N TRP A 98 -23.26 -1.25 -4.39
CA TRP A 98 -22.31 -0.81 -5.41
C TRP A 98 -22.89 -0.72 -6.83
N GLN A 99 -24.04 -1.35 -7.10
CA GLN A 99 -24.65 -1.36 -8.43
C GLN A 99 -25.58 -0.19 -8.70
N VAL A 100 -26.08 0.49 -7.66
CA VAL A 100 -27.06 1.55 -7.87
C VAL A 100 -26.35 2.71 -8.53
N ALA A 101 -26.79 3.01 -9.77
CA ALA A 101 -26.13 3.90 -10.72
C ALA A 101 -25.90 5.30 -10.16
N ASP A 102 -24.82 5.92 -10.63
CA ASP A 102 -24.26 7.23 -10.23
C ASP A 102 -23.28 7.20 -9.04
N THR A 103 -22.91 6.01 -8.57
CA THR A 103 -21.98 5.84 -7.46
C THR A 103 -20.51 5.98 -7.85
N ALA A 104 -20.01 5.61 -9.03
CA ALA A 104 -18.56 5.62 -9.27
C ALA A 104 -17.91 7.03 -9.21
N SER A 105 -18.52 8.03 -9.85
CA SER A 105 -18.06 9.44 -9.79
C SER A 105 -18.31 10.08 -8.42
N GLN A 106 -19.47 9.79 -7.82
CA GLN A 106 -19.79 10.22 -6.45
C GLN A 106 -18.90 9.53 -5.41
N LEU A 107 -18.48 8.29 -5.64
CA LEU A 107 -17.73 7.44 -4.71
C LEU A 107 -16.39 8.04 -4.39
N ARG A 108 -15.62 8.43 -5.42
CA ARG A 108 -14.30 9.02 -5.18
C ARG A 108 -14.40 10.31 -4.38
N THR A 109 -15.44 11.10 -4.64
CA THR A 109 -15.74 12.33 -3.90
C THR A 109 -16.15 12.03 -2.46
N GLU A 110 -17.10 11.12 -2.26
CA GLU A 110 -17.60 10.69 -0.93
C GLU A 110 -16.51 10.00 -0.11
N TRP A 111 -15.66 9.18 -0.73
CA TRP A 111 -14.54 8.52 -0.08
C TRP A 111 -13.46 9.52 0.33
N SER A 112 -13.11 10.45 -0.56
CA SER A 112 -12.17 11.54 -0.24
C SER A 112 -12.68 12.39 0.92
N ALA A 113 -13.97 12.75 0.91
CA ALA A 113 -14.62 13.47 2.01
C ALA A 113 -14.66 12.65 3.32
N PHE A 114 -14.87 11.33 3.22
CA PHE A 114 -14.83 10.42 4.36
C PHE A 114 -13.43 10.34 4.97
N VAL A 115 -12.37 10.19 4.16
CA VAL A 115 -10.98 10.16 4.61
C VAL A 115 -10.56 11.50 5.24
N ALA A 116 -11.03 12.63 4.69
CA ALA A 116 -10.80 13.94 5.31
C ALA A 116 -11.44 14.04 6.70
N GLN A 117 -12.70 13.62 6.86
CA GLN A 117 -13.37 13.57 8.17
C GLN A 117 -12.69 12.58 9.13
N LEU A 118 -12.17 11.46 8.63
CA LEU A 118 -11.39 10.50 9.40
C LEU A 118 -10.11 11.13 9.96
N ALA A 119 -9.44 11.97 9.17
CA ALA A 119 -8.27 12.73 9.62
C ALA A 119 -8.63 13.73 10.73
N GLU A 120 -9.78 14.41 10.63
CA GLU A 120 -10.29 15.31 11.68
C GLU A 120 -10.55 14.56 12.99
N LEU A 121 -11.27 13.44 12.94
CA LEU A 121 -11.53 12.61 14.12
C LEU A 121 -10.22 12.12 14.76
N ARG A 122 -9.24 11.72 13.94
CA ARG A 122 -7.91 11.35 14.45
C ARG A 122 -7.25 12.51 15.20
N ARG A 123 -7.29 13.73 14.64
CA ARG A 123 -6.73 14.93 15.31
C ARG A 123 -7.47 15.28 16.60
N ALA A 124 -8.76 14.98 16.67
CA ALA A 124 -9.57 15.13 17.88
C ALA A 124 -9.32 14.04 18.94
N GLY A 125 -8.47 13.04 18.66
CA GLY A 125 -8.17 11.96 19.61
C GLY A 125 -9.27 10.90 19.69
N CYS A 126 -10.08 10.77 18.64
CA CYS A 126 -11.17 9.78 18.58
C CYS A 126 -10.68 8.34 18.47
N PHE A 127 -9.47 8.15 17.98
CA PHE A 127 -8.85 6.83 17.88
C PHE A 127 -7.75 6.72 18.93
N GLY A 128 -7.48 5.50 19.40
CA GLY A 128 -6.36 5.24 20.31
C GLY A 128 -5.04 5.81 19.74
N ALA A 129 -4.14 6.25 20.62
CA ALA A 129 -2.88 6.87 20.22
C ALA A 129 -2.06 5.98 19.26
N GLY A 130 -1.37 6.61 18.31
CA GLY A 130 -0.37 5.95 17.46
C GLY A 130 -0.87 5.37 16.14
N ARG A 131 -2.11 5.65 15.70
CA ARG A 131 -2.58 5.29 14.36
C ARG A 131 -2.64 6.48 13.43
N SER A 132 -2.04 6.35 12.25
CA SER A 132 -2.12 7.35 11.19
C SER A 132 -3.45 7.27 10.43
N THR A 133 -3.87 8.35 9.76
CA THR A 133 -5.10 8.36 8.94
C THR A 133 -5.04 7.26 7.87
N ALA A 134 -3.88 7.08 7.24
CA ALA A 134 -3.69 6.06 6.21
C ALA A 134 -3.88 4.63 6.74
N VAL A 135 -3.38 4.33 7.95
CA VAL A 135 -3.61 3.03 8.60
C VAL A 135 -5.09 2.82 8.87
N LEU A 136 -5.80 3.83 9.38
CA LEU A 136 -7.24 3.76 9.62
C LEU A 136 -8.02 3.54 8.32
N GLN A 137 -7.67 4.27 7.26
CA GLN A 137 -8.26 4.12 5.93
C GLN A 137 -8.12 2.69 5.40
N GLN A 138 -6.93 2.09 5.50
CA GLN A 138 -6.71 0.72 5.06
C GLN A 138 -7.49 -0.29 5.91
N MET A 139 -7.51 -0.12 7.24
CA MET A 139 -8.32 -0.99 8.11
C MET A 139 -9.80 -0.95 7.74
N ILE A 140 -10.31 0.20 7.31
CA ILE A 140 -11.68 0.35 6.83
C ILE A 140 -11.86 -0.33 5.48
N ALA A 141 -10.96 -0.06 4.53
CA ALA A 141 -10.98 -0.68 3.20
C ALA A 141 -10.87 -2.22 3.25
N ASP A 142 -10.18 -2.77 4.24
CA ASP A 142 -10.05 -4.22 4.47
C ASP A 142 -11.32 -4.88 5.01
N ALA A 143 -12.19 -4.10 5.65
CA ALA A 143 -13.37 -4.60 6.36
C ALA A 143 -14.65 -4.48 5.52
N ILE A 144 -14.70 -3.55 4.57
CA ILE A 144 -15.90 -3.29 3.78
C ILE A 144 -15.88 -4.03 2.43
N PRO A 145 -17.03 -4.26 1.79
CA PRO A 145 -17.08 -4.65 0.40
C PRO A 145 -16.47 -3.56 -0.49
N VAL A 146 -15.51 -3.92 -1.33
CA VAL A 146 -14.79 -2.98 -2.21
C VAL A 146 -14.82 -3.47 -3.65
N PRO A 147 -15.22 -2.63 -4.62
CA PRO A 147 -15.06 -2.95 -6.03
C PRO A 147 -13.59 -3.16 -6.40
N SER A 148 -13.30 -4.20 -7.16
CA SER A 148 -11.90 -4.55 -7.48
C SER A 148 -11.14 -3.45 -8.22
N ASP A 149 -11.83 -2.69 -9.06
CA ASP A 149 -11.30 -1.55 -9.84
C ASP A 149 -11.06 -0.30 -8.98
N GLU A 150 -11.78 -0.14 -7.88
CA GLU A 150 -11.63 0.98 -6.94
C GLU A 150 -10.73 0.65 -5.74
N ALA A 151 -10.25 -0.59 -5.63
CA ALA A 151 -9.42 -1.05 -4.50
C ALA A 151 -8.16 -0.20 -4.28
N LEU A 152 -7.54 0.32 -5.35
CA LEU A 152 -6.38 1.20 -5.24
C LEU A 152 -6.73 2.61 -4.73
N VAL A 153 -7.87 3.16 -5.17
CA VAL A 153 -8.38 4.45 -4.68
C VAL A 153 -8.64 4.32 -3.18
N LEU A 154 -9.35 3.26 -2.76
CA LEU A 154 -9.76 3.10 -1.37
C LEU A 154 -8.57 2.80 -0.44
N ARG A 155 -7.56 2.05 -0.87
CA ARG A 155 -6.41 1.71 -0.02
C ARG A 155 -5.24 2.69 -0.07
N TYR A 156 -5.00 3.29 -1.22
CA TYR A 156 -3.79 4.08 -1.47
C TYR A 156 -4.07 5.52 -1.87
N GLY A 157 -5.34 5.92 -1.89
CA GLY A 157 -5.73 7.23 -2.41
C GLY A 157 -5.39 7.40 -3.89
N PHE A 158 -5.20 6.29 -4.62
CA PHE A 158 -4.74 6.30 -6.01
C PHE A 158 -5.78 6.92 -6.94
N SER A 159 -5.76 8.24 -7.11
CA SER A 159 -6.66 8.90 -8.04
C SER A 159 -6.19 8.63 -9.47
N GLY A 160 -7.12 8.66 -10.44
CA GLY A 160 -6.79 8.58 -11.87
C GLY A 160 -5.85 9.69 -12.37
N GLU A 161 -5.47 10.63 -11.49
CA GLU A 161 -4.51 11.69 -11.72
C GLU A 161 -3.07 11.31 -11.26
N GLY A 162 -2.84 10.04 -10.90
CA GLY A 162 -1.51 9.52 -10.61
C GLY A 162 -1.00 9.88 -9.21
N VAL A 163 -1.86 10.32 -8.30
CA VAL A 163 -1.49 10.61 -6.90
C VAL A 163 -1.65 9.34 -6.07
N ALA A 164 -0.63 8.94 -5.31
CA ALA A 164 -0.66 7.76 -4.45
C ALA A 164 0.00 8.03 -3.10
N ASP A 165 -0.66 7.64 -2.00
CA ASP A 165 0.00 7.50 -0.71
C ASP A 165 0.84 6.23 -0.68
N LEU A 166 2.13 6.38 -0.38
CA LEU A 166 3.05 5.27 -0.33
C LEU A 166 2.84 4.47 0.94
N GLN A 167 2.75 3.15 0.80
CA GLN A 167 2.41 2.23 1.88
C GLN A 167 3.34 1.01 1.85
N PRO A 168 3.50 0.29 2.99
CA PRO A 168 4.29 -0.92 3.01
C PRO A 168 3.87 -1.92 1.92
N GLY A 169 4.86 -2.57 1.31
CA GLY A 169 4.64 -3.48 0.18
C GLY A 169 4.64 -2.79 -1.20
N MET A 170 4.78 -1.46 -1.25
CA MET A 170 5.07 -0.74 -2.50
C MET A 170 6.57 -0.62 -2.76
N VAL A 171 6.93 -0.44 -4.02
CA VAL A 171 8.30 -0.15 -4.46
C VAL A 171 8.28 1.06 -5.39
N LEU A 172 9.10 2.05 -5.07
CA LEU A 172 9.39 3.19 -5.93
C LEU A 172 10.61 2.86 -6.78
N GLN A 173 10.45 2.81 -8.10
CA GLN A 173 11.54 2.63 -9.04
C GLN A 173 11.87 3.96 -9.70
N VAL A 174 13.13 4.38 -9.57
CA VAL A 174 13.64 5.63 -10.14
C VAL A 174 14.67 5.32 -11.20
N GLU A 175 14.47 5.86 -12.39
CA GLU A 175 15.32 5.63 -13.56
C GLU A 175 15.85 6.95 -14.13
N ARG A 176 17.17 7.06 -14.16
CA ARG A 176 17.87 8.22 -14.72
C ARG A 176 18.69 7.81 -15.93
N SER A 177 18.49 8.52 -17.03
CA SER A 177 19.41 8.48 -18.16
C SER A 177 20.53 9.50 -17.96
N VAL A 178 21.78 9.07 -18.05
CA VAL A 178 22.97 9.93 -17.96
C VAL A 178 23.82 9.75 -19.20
N LEU A 179 24.38 10.85 -19.71
CA LEU A 179 25.32 10.78 -20.82
C LEU A 179 26.72 10.53 -20.26
N GLY A 180 27.26 9.32 -20.50
CA GLY A 180 28.60 8.95 -20.07
C GLY A 180 29.56 8.82 -21.26
N GLU A 181 30.86 8.74 -20.98
CA GLU A 181 31.86 8.39 -22.00
C GLU A 181 32.34 6.95 -21.78
N ARG A 182 32.30 6.16 -22.86
CA ARG A 182 32.80 4.78 -22.87
C ARG A 182 33.67 4.58 -24.10
N LYS A 183 34.93 4.18 -23.90
CA LYS A 183 35.91 3.98 -24.99
C LYS A 183 36.01 5.18 -25.95
N GLY A 184 35.91 6.40 -25.44
CA GLY A 184 35.97 7.65 -26.23
C GLY A 184 34.71 7.98 -27.03
N ARG A 185 33.60 7.28 -26.82
CA ARG A 185 32.28 7.63 -27.38
C ARG A 185 31.33 8.05 -26.26
N ARG A 186 30.53 9.08 -26.52
CA ARG A 186 29.41 9.45 -25.66
C ARG A 186 28.30 8.43 -25.85
N GLU A 187 27.94 7.73 -24.78
CA GLU A 187 26.88 6.73 -24.76
C GLU A 187 25.86 7.11 -23.68
N LEU A 188 24.58 6.88 -23.96
CA LEU A 188 23.52 6.99 -22.97
C LEU A 188 23.63 5.79 -22.02
N GLN A 189 23.74 6.07 -20.74
CA GLN A 189 23.82 5.09 -19.66
C GLN A 189 22.56 5.23 -18.80
N SER A 190 22.10 4.11 -18.23
CA SER A 190 20.92 4.09 -17.38
C SER A 190 21.28 3.72 -15.96
N LEU A 191 20.80 4.52 -15.02
CA LEU A 191 20.86 4.30 -13.59
C LEU A 191 19.46 3.96 -13.11
N GLN A 192 19.32 2.84 -12.41
CA GLN A 192 18.06 2.44 -11.81
C GLN A 192 18.26 2.19 -10.32
N ALA A 193 17.35 2.72 -9.51
CA ALA A 193 17.28 2.41 -8.08
C ALA A 193 15.86 2.03 -7.69
N ASP A 194 15.74 0.92 -6.95
CA ASP A 194 14.47 0.47 -6.40
C ASP A 194 14.47 0.73 -4.88
N TYR A 195 13.42 1.40 -4.42
CA TYR A 195 13.18 1.76 -3.03
C TYR A 195 11.92 1.08 -2.52
N GLU A 196 12.07 0.14 -1.59
CA GLU A 196 10.94 -0.47 -0.90
C GLU A 196 10.37 0.51 0.13
N VAL A 197 9.05 0.65 0.14
CA VAL A 197 8.34 1.38 1.20
C VAL A 197 8.16 0.42 2.36
N ILE A 198 8.72 0.76 3.52
CA ILE A 198 8.67 -0.08 4.73
C ILE A 198 8.02 0.67 5.89
N ALA A 199 7.38 -0.08 6.79
CA ALA A 199 6.85 0.48 8.03
C ALA A 199 7.98 1.02 8.92
N ALA A 200 7.77 2.19 9.52
CA ALA A 200 8.71 2.83 10.44
C ALA A 200 7.94 3.61 11.51
N GLY A 201 7.87 3.05 12.73
CA GLY A 201 7.09 3.66 13.82
C GLY A 201 5.61 3.73 13.47
N ASP A 202 5.05 4.94 13.45
CA ASP A 202 3.66 5.25 13.09
C ASP A 202 3.45 5.54 11.59
N GLY A 203 4.51 5.44 10.80
CA GLY A 203 4.54 5.86 9.39
C GLY A 203 5.32 4.92 8.48
N VAL A 204 5.83 5.50 7.39
CA VAL A 204 6.60 4.81 6.37
C VAL A 204 7.90 5.52 6.04
N ARG A 205 8.90 4.75 5.58
CA ARG A 205 10.14 5.28 5.02
C ARG A 205 10.57 4.50 3.79
N LEU A 206 11.46 5.06 3.00
CA LEU A 206 12.07 4.37 1.87
C LEU A 206 13.33 3.62 2.32
N LYS A 207 13.47 2.39 1.82
CA LYS A 207 14.68 1.58 1.95
C LYS A 207 15.16 1.20 0.57
N GLN A 208 16.36 1.63 0.22
CA GLN A 208 16.98 1.20 -1.03
C GLN A 208 17.24 -0.32 -0.96
N VAL A 209 16.68 -1.06 -1.92
CA VAL A 209 16.83 -2.52 -1.99
C VAL A 209 17.67 -2.96 -3.18
N ARG A 210 17.73 -2.13 -4.21
CA ARG A 210 18.53 -2.37 -5.41
C ARG A 210 19.00 -1.05 -5.97
N ALA A 211 20.24 -1.02 -6.42
CA ALA A 211 20.66 -0.01 -7.38
C ALA A 211 21.59 -0.64 -8.40
N GLU A 212 21.30 -0.37 -9.65
CA GLU A 212 22.03 -0.91 -10.78
C GLU A 212 22.47 0.22 -11.69
N THR A 213 23.68 0.04 -12.19
CA THR A 213 24.26 0.93 -13.18
C THR A 213 24.51 0.12 -14.43
N LEU A 214 23.75 0.39 -15.49
CA LEU A 214 24.09 -0.10 -16.81
C LEU A 214 25.21 0.80 -17.35
N HIS A 215 26.44 0.30 -17.22
CA HIS A 215 27.66 0.85 -17.83
C HIS A 215 28.36 2.05 -17.15
N MET A 216 28.16 2.29 -15.85
CA MET A 216 28.98 3.23 -15.04
C MET A 216 29.96 2.53 -14.08
N GLN A 217 31.04 3.22 -13.70
CA GLN A 217 31.98 2.82 -12.64
C GLN A 217 31.67 3.46 -11.26
N GLU A 218 30.91 4.56 -11.21
CA GLU A 218 30.57 5.23 -9.95
C GLU A 218 29.45 4.52 -9.19
N ARG A 219 29.53 4.53 -7.85
CA ARG A 219 28.52 3.91 -6.99
C ARG A 219 27.26 4.77 -6.95
N PRO A 220 26.08 4.18 -7.21
CA PRO A 220 24.81 4.91 -7.29
C PRO A 220 24.28 5.40 -5.93
N ASP A 221 24.87 4.97 -4.81
CA ASP A 221 24.37 5.19 -3.44
C ASP A 221 24.17 6.68 -3.09
N GLU A 222 24.93 7.59 -3.70
CA GLU A 222 24.82 9.04 -3.45
C GLU A 222 23.84 9.76 -4.38
N ILE A 223 23.50 9.19 -5.54
CA ILE A 223 22.80 9.90 -6.61
C ILE A 223 21.34 10.15 -6.25
N PHE A 224 20.72 9.21 -5.53
CA PHE A 224 19.29 9.26 -5.24
C PHE A 224 18.98 9.48 -3.75
N ALA A 225 19.75 8.89 -2.82
CA ALA A 225 19.72 9.09 -1.36
C ALA A 225 18.31 9.29 -0.70
N LEU A 226 17.25 8.71 -1.30
CA LEU A 226 15.86 8.90 -0.85
C LEU A 226 15.60 8.26 0.52
N ASP A 227 16.35 7.21 0.84
CA ASP A 227 16.34 6.56 2.13
C ASP A 227 16.72 7.51 3.27
N ARG A 228 17.69 8.42 3.03
CA ARG A 228 18.11 9.45 4.00
C ARG A 228 17.08 10.57 4.13
N LEU A 229 16.51 11.02 3.01
CA LEU A 229 15.50 12.09 3.00
C LEU A 229 14.22 11.70 3.75
N THR A 230 13.91 10.40 3.79
CA THR A 230 12.69 9.86 4.39
C THR A 230 12.86 9.34 5.82
N GLN A 231 14.01 9.56 6.48
CA GLN A 231 14.23 9.05 7.86
C GLN A 231 13.38 9.76 8.92
N ASN A 232 13.06 11.04 8.70
CA ASN A 232 12.42 11.91 9.69
C ASN A 232 10.96 12.26 9.33
N VAL A 233 10.34 11.48 8.44
CA VAL A 233 8.97 11.66 7.99
C VAL A 233 8.17 10.40 8.28
N SER A 234 6.86 10.56 8.46
CA SER A 234 5.95 9.44 8.71
C SER A 234 5.05 9.17 7.50
N HIS A 235 4.95 10.12 6.57
CA HIS A 235 4.05 10.05 5.43
C HIS A 235 4.78 10.42 4.14
N LEU A 236 4.48 9.67 3.09
CA LEU A 236 5.04 9.83 1.75
C LEU A 236 3.91 9.78 0.74
N ARG A 237 3.83 10.78 -0.14
CA ARG A 237 2.85 10.83 -1.22
C ARG A 237 3.55 11.10 -2.53
N LEU A 238 3.33 10.22 -3.50
CA LEU A 238 3.87 10.34 -4.84
C LEU A 238 2.79 10.92 -5.76
N LEU A 239 3.16 11.94 -6.51
CA LEU A 239 2.41 12.40 -7.67
C LEU A 239 3.19 11.95 -8.90
N LEU A 240 2.65 10.97 -9.62
CA LEU A 240 3.24 10.46 -10.84
C LEU A 240 3.10 11.49 -11.96
N GLN A 241 3.96 11.34 -12.98
CA GLN A 241 3.91 12.16 -14.18
C GLN A 241 2.51 12.13 -14.77
N ASN A 242 1.89 13.30 -14.87
CA ASN A 242 0.55 13.42 -15.38
C ASN A 242 0.48 14.47 -16.50
N LEU A 243 -0.40 14.24 -17.47
CA LEU A 243 -0.67 15.21 -18.52
C LEU A 243 -1.58 16.29 -17.94
N THR A 244 -1.15 17.55 -17.99
CA THR A 244 -2.02 18.64 -17.53
C THR A 244 -3.19 18.78 -18.50
N PRO A 245 -4.46 18.67 -18.06
CA PRO A 245 -5.61 18.77 -18.95
C PRO A 245 -5.54 20.05 -19.80
N GLY A 246 -5.66 19.91 -21.12
CA GLY A 246 -5.60 21.04 -22.05
C GLY A 246 -4.19 21.54 -22.42
N THR A 247 -3.11 20.90 -21.94
CA THR A 247 -1.76 21.19 -22.40
C THR A 247 -0.98 19.89 -22.68
N SER A 248 0.00 19.94 -23.58
CA SER A 248 0.94 18.83 -23.81
C SER A 248 2.07 18.78 -22.77
N ALA A 249 2.06 19.67 -21.77
CA ALA A 249 3.11 19.73 -20.77
C ALA A 249 2.95 18.57 -19.78
N GLN A 250 3.92 17.64 -19.84
CA GLN A 250 4.11 16.63 -18.82
C GLN A 250 4.72 17.27 -17.58
N ARG A 251 4.11 17.05 -16.42
CA ARG A 251 4.73 17.46 -15.15
C ARG A 251 5.68 16.39 -14.65
N PRO A 252 6.85 16.77 -14.11
CA PRO A 252 7.74 15.81 -13.48
C PRO A 252 7.03 15.10 -12.31
N PRO A 253 7.38 13.84 -12.02
CA PRO A 253 6.94 13.20 -10.79
C PRO A 253 7.38 14.00 -9.56
N ILE A 254 6.58 14.01 -8.50
CA ILE A 254 6.87 14.72 -7.26
C ILE A 254 6.66 13.78 -6.06
N LEU A 255 7.62 13.73 -5.15
CA LEU A 255 7.47 13.09 -3.84
C LEU A 255 7.28 14.17 -2.76
N LEU A 256 6.11 14.13 -2.12
CA LEU A 256 5.84 14.89 -0.91
C LEU A 256 6.14 14.03 0.32
N MET A 257 6.80 14.62 1.31
CA MET A 257 7.27 13.93 2.50
C MET A 257 6.90 14.77 3.73
N GLY A 258 6.20 14.18 4.70
CA GLY A 258 5.67 14.94 5.82
C GLY A 258 5.50 14.14 7.10
N LYS A 259 5.38 14.85 8.22
CA LYS A 259 5.04 14.26 9.53
C LYS A 259 3.54 14.17 9.76
N GLU A 260 2.76 14.98 9.06
CA GLU A 260 1.31 15.05 9.21
C GLU A 260 0.61 14.94 7.86
N ASP A 261 -0.30 13.99 7.76
CA ASP A 261 -1.17 13.77 6.60
C ASP A 261 -1.93 15.04 6.17
N ALA A 262 -2.48 15.80 7.13
CA ALA A 262 -3.19 17.05 6.85
C ALA A 262 -2.28 18.12 6.20
N ALA A 263 -0.99 18.14 6.53
CA ALA A 263 -0.04 19.05 5.89
C ALA A 263 0.24 18.61 4.45
N LEU A 264 0.38 17.31 4.20
CA LEU A 264 0.54 16.76 2.86
C LEU A 264 -0.69 17.05 1.99
N GLN A 265 -1.91 16.82 2.51
CA GLN A 265 -3.14 17.09 1.77
C GLN A 265 -3.25 18.55 1.33
N ARG A 266 -2.92 19.51 2.20
CA ARG A 266 -2.90 20.94 1.86
C ARG A 266 -1.91 21.27 0.73
N VAL A 267 -0.76 20.61 0.72
CA VAL A 267 0.25 20.80 -0.33
C VAL A 267 -0.18 20.12 -1.63
N SER A 268 -0.74 18.90 -1.58
CA SER A 268 -1.16 18.15 -2.76
C SER A 268 -2.13 18.94 -3.66
N ALA A 269 -3.09 19.66 -3.07
CA ALA A 269 -4.05 20.46 -3.84
C ALA A 269 -3.38 21.60 -4.65
N ASN A 270 -2.21 22.05 -4.22
CA ASN A 270 -1.50 23.19 -4.82
C ASN A 270 -0.26 22.76 -5.63
N VAL A 271 0.30 21.59 -5.33
CA VAL A 271 1.54 21.10 -5.96
C VAL A 271 1.33 20.80 -7.44
N GLU A 272 0.10 20.48 -7.84
CA GLU A 272 -0.24 20.36 -9.25
C GLU A 272 0.01 21.69 -9.95
N ALA A 273 -0.59 22.78 -9.48
CA ALA A 273 -0.46 24.10 -10.13
C ALA A 273 0.94 24.72 -9.97
N GLN A 274 1.60 24.54 -8.83
CA GLN A 274 2.79 25.31 -8.43
C GLN A 274 4.06 24.46 -8.33
N GLY A 275 3.99 23.15 -8.53
CA GLY A 275 5.10 22.24 -8.25
C GLY A 275 5.52 22.32 -6.77
N CYS A 276 6.80 22.05 -6.49
CA CYS A 276 7.32 22.08 -5.12
C CYS A 276 7.34 23.46 -4.44
N GLU A 277 7.05 24.54 -5.16
CA GLU A 277 6.86 25.87 -4.55
C GLU A 277 5.70 25.87 -3.56
N ALA A 278 4.66 25.05 -3.79
CA ALA A 278 3.52 24.90 -2.88
C ALA A 278 3.91 24.43 -1.47
N ALA A 279 5.04 23.73 -1.33
CA ALA A 279 5.49 23.18 -0.06
C ALA A 279 6.30 24.17 0.78
N LYS A 280 6.88 25.23 0.19
CA LYS A 280 7.85 26.12 0.86
C LYS A 280 7.33 26.76 2.15
N ASN A 281 6.03 27.06 2.20
CA ASN A 281 5.39 27.73 3.33
C ASN A 281 4.60 26.79 4.25
N VAL A 282 4.66 25.47 4.02
CA VAL A 282 3.95 24.49 4.84
C VAL A 282 4.94 23.80 5.77
N ALA A 283 4.92 24.20 7.04
CA ALA A 283 5.79 23.65 8.06
C ALA A 283 5.68 22.12 8.13
N GLY A 284 6.83 21.45 8.18
CA GLY A 284 6.90 19.99 8.31
C GLY A 284 6.63 19.20 7.04
N VAL A 285 6.54 19.86 5.87
CA VAL A 285 6.48 19.21 4.55
C VAL A 285 7.74 19.50 3.76
N GLN A 286 8.32 18.44 3.21
CA GLN A 286 9.40 18.48 2.23
C GLN A 286 8.86 18.04 0.87
N CYS A 287 9.40 18.60 -0.20
CA CYS A 287 8.98 18.28 -1.57
C CYS A 287 10.21 18.03 -2.43
N LEU A 288 10.17 16.94 -3.19
CA LEU A 288 11.19 16.55 -4.14
C LEU A 288 10.56 16.44 -5.53
N THR A 289 11.11 17.17 -6.50
CA THR A 289 10.78 17.01 -7.91
C THR A 289 11.78 16.05 -8.54
N PHE A 290 11.29 15.02 -9.23
CA PHE A 290 12.13 14.13 -10.02
C PHE A 290 12.33 14.71 -11.41
N HIS A 291 13.57 14.70 -11.89
CA HIS A 291 13.87 14.95 -13.31
C HIS A 291 14.00 13.62 -14.09
N GLU A 292 13.79 12.52 -13.37
CA GLU A 292 13.90 11.13 -13.76
C GLU A 292 12.53 10.51 -14.06
N ALA A 293 12.54 9.35 -14.73
CA ALA A 293 11.37 8.51 -14.82
C ALA A 293 11.13 7.83 -13.46
N VAL A 294 9.89 7.86 -13.00
CA VAL A 294 9.49 7.26 -11.73
C VAL A 294 8.30 6.35 -11.94
N SER A 295 8.45 5.10 -11.52
CA SER A 295 7.43 4.06 -11.59
C SER A 295 7.04 3.63 -10.19
N LEU A 296 5.73 3.43 -9.98
CA LEU A 296 5.20 2.88 -8.74
C LEU A 296 4.80 1.42 -8.94
N LEU A 297 5.40 0.55 -8.14
CA LEU A 297 5.25 -0.90 -8.23
C LEU A 297 4.67 -1.46 -6.91
N VAL A 298 4.13 -2.67 -6.97
CA VAL A 298 3.77 -3.51 -5.82
C VAL A 298 4.70 -4.71 -5.73
N ALA A 299 5.23 -4.97 -4.54
CA ALA A 299 6.00 -6.18 -4.25
C ALA A 299 5.05 -7.30 -3.80
N VAL A 300 5.09 -8.42 -4.51
CA VAL A 300 4.29 -9.62 -4.22
C VAL A 300 5.20 -10.84 -4.10
N LYS A 301 4.69 -11.95 -3.56
CA LYS A 301 5.39 -13.23 -3.55
C LYS A 301 4.72 -14.21 -4.49
N VAL A 302 5.41 -14.65 -5.54
CA VAL A 302 4.93 -15.72 -6.42
C VAL A 302 5.72 -16.99 -6.14
N ASN A 303 5.05 -18.05 -5.72
CA ASN A 303 5.68 -19.32 -5.33
C ASN A 303 6.86 -19.09 -4.36
N ARG A 304 6.63 -18.24 -3.34
CA ARG A 304 7.58 -17.80 -2.31
C ARG A 304 8.74 -16.91 -2.79
N LYS A 305 8.79 -16.55 -4.07
CA LYS A 305 9.82 -15.64 -4.60
C LYS A 305 9.27 -14.21 -4.65
N PRO A 306 10.00 -13.21 -4.14
CA PRO A 306 9.59 -11.83 -4.29
C PRO A 306 9.67 -11.42 -5.77
N VAL A 307 8.62 -10.77 -6.26
CA VAL A 307 8.51 -10.23 -7.62
C VAL A 307 7.78 -8.90 -7.53
N THR A 308 8.16 -7.94 -8.35
CA THR A 308 7.52 -6.62 -8.42
C THR A 308 6.72 -6.48 -9.71
N PHE A 309 5.53 -5.88 -9.63
CA PHE A 309 4.69 -5.55 -10.77
C PHE A 309 4.25 -4.09 -10.70
N ALA A 310 3.88 -3.48 -11.84
CA ALA A 310 3.33 -2.13 -11.84
C ALA A 310 2.07 -2.06 -10.97
N LEU A 311 1.87 -0.94 -10.26
CA LEU A 311 0.63 -0.71 -9.51
C LEU A 311 -0.58 -0.82 -10.46
N GLY A 312 -1.62 -1.55 -10.04
CA GLY A 312 -2.79 -1.83 -10.90
C GLY A 312 -2.70 -3.10 -11.72
N THR A 313 -1.57 -3.81 -11.68
CA THR A 313 -1.46 -5.14 -12.30
C THR A 313 -2.47 -6.10 -11.67
N THR A 314 -3.16 -6.87 -12.51
CA THR A 314 -4.15 -7.86 -12.07
C THR A 314 -3.51 -9.24 -11.86
N LEU A 315 -4.14 -10.09 -11.05
CA LEU A 315 -3.68 -11.46 -10.83
C LEU A 315 -3.58 -12.23 -12.16
N GLY A 316 -4.55 -12.06 -13.06
CA GLY A 316 -4.54 -12.70 -14.39
C GLY A 316 -3.24 -12.44 -15.18
N VAL A 317 -2.77 -11.19 -15.23
CA VAL A 317 -1.52 -10.81 -15.90
C VAL A 317 -0.32 -11.51 -15.25
N VAL A 318 -0.29 -11.61 -13.93
CA VAL A 318 0.80 -12.29 -13.22
C VAL A 318 0.81 -13.79 -13.47
N LEU A 319 -0.35 -14.44 -13.45
CA LEU A 319 -0.45 -15.87 -13.73
C LEU A 319 0.05 -16.18 -15.14
N GLU A 320 -0.34 -15.37 -16.14
CA GLU A 320 0.15 -15.50 -17.51
C GLU A 320 1.67 -15.30 -17.61
N ALA A 321 2.19 -14.20 -17.06
CA ALA A 321 3.61 -13.87 -17.10
C ALA A 321 4.50 -14.93 -16.41
N GLN A 322 3.97 -15.59 -15.38
CA GLN A 322 4.68 -16.63 -14.63
C GLN A 322 4.42 -18.05 -15.15
N GLY A 323 3.55 -18.18 -16.15
CA GLY A 323 3.11 -19.45 -16.72
C GLY A 323 2.41 -20.34 -15.70
N ILE A 324 1.62 -19.77 -14.79
CA ILE A 324 0.87 -20.47 -13.74
C ILE A 324 -0.55 -20.77 -14.25
N ASP A 325 -1.03 -21.99 -14.04
CA ASP A 325 -2.40 -22.37 -14.35
C ASP A 325 -3.39 -21.71 -13.36
N PRO A 326 -4.34 -20.87 -13.84
CA PRO A 326 -5.38 -20.28 -13.00
C PRO A 326 -6.18 -21.29 -12.17
N ALA A 327 -6.38 -22.53 -12.67
CA ALA A 327 -7.11 -23.58 -11.97
C ALA A 327 -6.42 -24.01 -10.65
N THR A 328 -5.13 -23.76 -10.52
CA THR A 328 -4.33 -24.12 -9.34
C THR A 328 -3.90 -22.92 -8.52
N ALA A 329 -4.23 -21.71 -8.99
CA ALA A 329 -3.80 -20.48 -8.37
C ALA A 329 -4.55 -20.27 -7.05
N THR A 330 -3.79 -19.89 -6.03
CA THR A 330 -4.27 -19.43 -4.73
C THR A 330 -3.68 -18.06 -4.48
N LEU A 331 -4.48 -17.19 -3.88
CA LEU A 331 -4.07 -15.83 -3.50
C LEU A 331 -4.34 -15.65 -2.01
N ARG A 332 -3.32 -15.19 -1.28
CA ARG A 332 -3.42 -14.78 0.11
C ARG A 332 -3.04 -13.31 0.23
N ARG A 333 -3.81 -12.55 0.99
CA ARG A 333 -3.65 -11.12 1.15
C ARG A 333 -3.35 -10.77 2.60
N LEU A 334 -2.31 -9.97 2.83
CA LEU A 334 -2.04 -9.42 4.15
C LEU A 334 -2.98 -8.24 4.41
N LEU A 335 -3.67 -8.30 5.54
CA LEU A 335 -4.53 -7.23 6.03
C LEU A 335 -3.75 -6.28 6.94
N THR A 336 -4.20 -5.04 7.09
CA THR A 336 -3.53 -4.02 7.93
C THR A 336 -3.43 -4.43 9.41
N ASN A 337 -4.27 -5.36 9.87
CA ASN A 337 -4.18 -5.93 11.22
C ASN A 337 -3.14 -7.06 11.37
N GLY A 338 -2.34 -7.32 10.33
CA GLY A 338 -1.30 -8.36 10.30
C GLY A 338 -1.82 -9.78 10.05
N ARG A 339 -3.14 -9.97 9.93
CA ARG A 339 -3.73 -11.27 9.58
C ARG A 339 -3.68 -11.48 8.07
N VAL A 340 -3.82 -12.74 7.66
CA VAL A 340 -3.81 -13.11 6.25
C VAL A 340 -5.17 -13.68 5.87
N ALA A 341 -5.77 -13.12 4.82
CA ALA A 341 -7.03 -13.61 4.24
C ALA A 341 -6.75 -14.41 2.96
N ALA A 342 -7.44 -15.54 2.78
CA ALA A 342 -7.50 -16.19 1.47
C ALA A 342 -8.46 -15.40 0.57
N VAL A 343 -8.04 -15.11 -0.66
CA VAL A 343 -8.92 -14.51 -1.67
C VAL A 343 -9.52 -15.63 -2.51
N ILE A 344 -10.84 -15.80 -2.42
CA ILE A 344 -11.62 -16.80 -3.13
C ILE A 344 -12.20 -16.16 -4.38
N PHE A 345 -11.88 -16.70 -5.54
CA PHE A 345 -12.31 -16.20 -6.84
C PHE A 345 -12.55 -17.38 -7.79
N PRO A 346 -13.31 -17.20 -8.88
CA PRO A 346 -13.40 -18.21 -9.93
C PRO A 346 -12.00 -18.49 -10.48
N GLN A 347 -11.53 -19.73 -10.36
CA GLN A 347 -10.18 -20.15 -10.78
C GLN A 347 -10.06 -20.27 -12.32
N THR A 348 -10.43 -19.19 -13.00
CA THR A 348 -10.41 -19.00 -14.45
C THR A 348 -9.58 -17.76 -14.77
N ARG A 349 -9.21 -17.57 -16.04
CA ARG A 349 -8.51 -16.36 -16.49
C ARG A 349 -9.34 -15.10 -16.21
N ASP A 350 -10.64 -15.16 -16.46
CA ASP A 350 -11.55 -14.03 -16.27
C ASP A 350 -11.78 -13.70 -14.79
N GLY A 351 -11.83 -14.70 -13.91
CA GLY A 351 -11.91 -14.46 -12.47
C GLY A 351 -10.63 -13.82 -11.94
N ALA A 352 -9.46 -14.32 -12.37
CA ALA A 352 -8.17 -13.78 -11.97
C ALA A 352 -7.91 -12.37 -12.51
N SER A 353 -8.37 -12.04 -13.72
CA SER A 353 -8.17 -10.70 -14.30
C SER A 353 -8.97 -9.60 -13.58
N ARG A 354 -9.97 -9.98 -12.78
CA ARG A 354 -10.78 -9.06 -11.96
C ARG A 354 -10.19 -8.78 -10.59
N ILE A 355 -9.01 -9.32 -10.25
CA ILE A 355 -8.37 -9.06 -8.95
C ILE A 355 -7.15 -8.18 -9.17
N VAL A 356 -7.21 -6.94 -8.70
CA VAL A 356 -6.05 -6.06 -8.66
C VAL A 356 -5.13 -6.47 -7.51
N LEU A 357 -3.84 -6.60 -7.81
CA LEU A 357 -2.83 -6.97 -6.82
C LEU A 357 -2.51 -5.81 -5.88
N GLN A 358 -2.20 -6.19 -4.65
CA GLN A 358 -1.81 -5.28 -3.58
C GLN A 358 -0.43 -5.64 -3.07
N GLY A 359 0.21 -4.69 -2.40
CA GLY A 359 1.50 -4.95 -1.74
C GLY A 359 1.38 -6.14 -0.79
N GLU A 360 2.40 -6.99 -0.82
CA GLU A 360 2.53 -8.20 0.01
C GLU A 360 1.56 -9.34 -0.30
N ASP A 361 0.80 -9.28 -1.39
CA ASP A 361 0.01 -10.42 -1.86
C ASP A 361 0.91 -11.65 -2.09
N GLU A 362 0.45 -12.82 -1.66
CA GLU A 362 1.14 -14.10 -1.81
C GLU A 362 0.35 -15.01 -2.76
N ILE A 363 0.97 -15.34 -3.89
CA ILE A 363 0.41 -16.16 -4.97
C ILE A 363 1.13 -17.50 -5.00
N VAL A 364 0.38 -18.59 -5.01
CA VAL A 364 0.92 -19.95 -5.19
C VAL A 364 0.12 -20.66 -6.27
N GLY A 365 0.81 -21.35 -7.17
CA GLY A 365 0.17 -22.16 -8.21
C GLY A 365 1.18 -22.99 -9.00
N THR A 366 0.68 -23.99 -9.72
CA THR A 366 1.51 -24.87 -10.56
C THR A 366 1.74 -24.26 -11.92
N LYS A 367 2.95 -24.46 -12.46
CA LYS A 367 3.27 -24.01 -13.81
C LYS A 367 2.56 -24.88 -14.84
N LEU A 368 2.10 -24.27 -15.93
CA LEU A 368 1.62 -24.98 -17.11
C LEU A 368 2.76 -25.85 -17.65
N SER A 369 2.47 -27.14 -17.80
CA SER A 369 3.33 -28.06 -18.54
C SER A 369 3.49 -27.52 -19.96
N LYS A 370 4.74 -27.33 -20.40
CA LYS A 370 5.04 -26.90 -21.77
C LYS A 370 4.65 -27.94 -22.80
#